data_AF-A0A6P1GAD8-F1
#
_entry.id   AF-A0A6P1GAD8-F1
#
_cell.length_a   1.000
_cell.length_b   1.000
_cell.length_c   1.000
_cell.angle_alpha   90.00
_cell.angle_beta   90.00
_cell.angle_gamma   90.00
#
_symmetry.space_group_name_H-M   'P 1'
#
loop_
_entity.id
_entity.type
_entity.pdbx_description
1 polymer ?
#
loop_
_entity_poly.entity_id
_entity_poly.type
_entity_poly.pdbx_seq_one_letter_code
_entity_poly.pdbx_strand_id
1 'polypeptide(L)'
;MEATQEKFRRIVLEHTVKVSVMRALSLSDEKYDEIKLETDLGSELGIDSLDAAEIIMRVEEDHDLEEIPEDYARKANTVKHIYDYVLEHCTKPLDKLIDFSKKDAFFNRFLANTSEAFNCELSTLENVSSMSDLVSVLTSASTK
;
A
#
# COMPACT_ATOMS: atom_id res chain seq x y z
N MET A 1 10.67 3.56 19.03
CA MET A 1 11.42 3.23 17.80
C MET A 1 10.76 2.08 17.05
N GLU A 2 10.51 0.93 17.68
CA GLU A 2 9.88 -0.23 17.03
C GLU A 2 8.43 0.02 16.57
N ALA A 3 7.59 0.62 17.42
CA ALA A 3 6.20 0.95 17.06
C ALA A 3 6.08 1.92 15.86
N THR A 4 7.04 2.85 15.71
CA THR A 4 7.10 3.78 14.58
C THR A 4 7.44 3.04 13.28
N GLN A 5 8.40 2.11 13.34
CA GLN A 5 8.79 1.30 12.19
C GLN A 5 7.66 0.38 11.75
N GLU A 6 6.97 -0.27 12.70
CA GLU A 6 5.81 -1.11 12.39
C GLU A 6 4.67 -0.30 11.78
N LYS A 7 4.33 0.85 12.37
CA LYS A 7 3.29 1.75 11.83
C LYS A 7 3.62 2.19 10.40
N PHE A 8 4.87 2.56 10.17
CA PHE A 8 5.34 2.98 8.85
C PHE A 8 5.26 1.83 7.83
N ARG A 9 5.72 0.63 8.21
CA ARG A 9 5.59 -0.58 7.40
C ARG A 9 4.14 -0.84 7.00
N ARG A 10 3.19 -0.73 7.93
CA ARG A 10 1.76 -0.92 7.66
C ARG A 10 1.24 0.07 6.61
N ILE A 11 1.61 1.35 6.73
CA ILE A 11 1.19 2.40 5.78
C ILE A 11 1.75 2.15 4.38
N VAL A 12 3.04 1.80 4.27
CA VAL A 12 3.67 1.49 2.98
C VAL A 12 2.97 0.31 2.32
N LEU A 13 2.78 -0.79 3.04
CA LEU A 13 2.18 -2.01 2.49
C LEU A 13 0.70 -1.84 2.17
N GLU A 14 -0.06 -1.08 2.96
CA GLU A 14 -1.45 -0.75 2.64
C GLU A 14 -1.52 0.08 1.36
N HIS A 15 -0.66 1.10 1.24
CA HIS A 15 -0.60 1.92 0.04
C HIS A 15 -0.27 1.09 -1.20
N THR A 16 0.76 0.25 -1.13
CA THR A 16 1.23 -0.53 -2.29
C THR A 16 0.22 -1.60 -2.69
N VAL A 17 -0.42 -2.28 -1.73
CA VAL A 17 -1.50 -3.25 -2.01
C VAL A 17 -2.68 -2.57 -2.69
N LYS A 18 -3.14 -1.41 -2.20
CA LYS A 18 -4.20 -0.65 -2.85
C LYS A 18 -3.84 -0.29 -4.29
N VAL A 19 -2.61 0.18 -4.50
CA VAL A 19 -2.11 0.52 -5.84
C VAL A 19 -2.03 -0.70 -6.76
N SER A 20 -1.58 -1.87 -6.26
CA SER A 20 -1.56 -3.12 -7.03
C SER A 20 -2.96 -3.55 -7.46
N VAL A 21 -3.94 -3.51 -6.55
CA VAL A 21 -5.35 -3.81 -6.85
C VAL A 21 -5.89 -2.86 -7.91
N MET A 22 -5.66 -1.55 -7.76
CA MET A 22 -6.11 -0.55 -8.73
C MET A 22 -5.48 -0.75 -10.11
N ARG A 23 -4.19 -1.11 -10.16
CA ARG A 23 -3.48 -1.35 -11.41
C ARG A 23 -3.95 -2.61 -12.11
N ALA A 24 -4.18 -3.70 -11.36
CA ALA A 24 -4.73 -4.94 -11.92
C ALA A 24 -6.09 -4.67 -12.58
N LEU A 25 -6.98 -3.97 -11.87
CA LEU A 25 -8.32 -3.64 -12.35
C LEU A 25 -8.38 -2.41 -13.28
N SER A 26 -7.23 -1.81 -13.62
CA SER A 26 -7.14 -0.58 -14.42
C SER A 26 -8.07 0.55 -13.95
N LEU A 27 -8.20 0.73 -12.63
CA LEU A 27 -9.05 1.75 -12.03
C LEU A 27 -8.42 3.15 -12.12
N SER A 28 -9.27 4.18 -12.23
CA SER A 28 -8.85 5.59 -12.14
C SER A 28 -8.22 5.89 -10.77
N ASP A 29 -7.23 6.78 -10.75
CA ASP A 29 -6.56 7.24 -9.53
C ASP A 29 -7.51 7.93 -8.54
N GLU A 30 -8.62 8.48 -9.03
CA GLU A 30 -9.72 9.04 -8.23
C GLU A 30 -10.33 8.03 -7.24
N LYS A 31 -10.30 6.73 -7.56
CA LYS A 31 -10.86 5.68 -6.69
C LYS A 31 -9.97 5.30 -5.51
N TYR A 32 -8.77 5.88 -5.40
CA TYR A 32 -7.81 5.50 -4.36
C TYR A 32 -8.39 5.61 -2.94
N ASP A 33 -9.17 6.65 -2.66
CA ASP A 33 -9.74 6.86 -1.33
C ASP A 33 -10.99 5.99 -1.06
N GLU A 34 -11.63 5.46 -2.11
CA GLU A 34 -12.79 4.56 -2.02
C GLU A 34 -12.38 3.14 -1.66
N ILE A 35 -11.19 2.71 -2.10
CA ILE A 35 -10.64 1.39 -1.79
C ILE A 35 -10.06 1.40 -0.39
N LYS A 36 -10.66 0.62 0.51
CA LYS A 36 -10.24 0.47 1.90
C LYS A 36 -9.91 -1.00 2.18
N LEU A 37 -9.31 -1.28 3.32
CA LEU A 37 -9.00 -2.66 3.70
C LEU A 37 -10.28 -3.51 3.80
N GLU A 38 -11.36 -2.93 4.32
CA GLU A 38 -12.67 -3.55 4.42
C GLU A 38 -13.40 -3.75 3.09
N THR A 39 -12.94 -3.12 1.98
CA THR A 39 -13.60 -3.23 0.68
C THR A 39 -13.67 -4.67 0.22
N ASP A 40 -14.89 -5.13 -0.03
CA ASP A 40 -15.16 -6.46 -0.59
C ASP A 40 -14.95 -6.46 -2.10
N LEU A 41 -14.04 -7.29 -2.56
CA LEU A 41 -13.60 -7.32 -3.95
C LEU A 41 -14.74 -7.73 -4.89
N GLY A 42 -15.53 -8.73 -4.52
CA GLY A 42 -16.61 -9.22 -5.37
C GLY A 42 -17.83 -8.30 -5.38
N SER A 43 -18.30 -7.89 -4.21
CA SER A 43 -19.57 -7.16 -4.08
C SER A 43 -19.44 -5.64 -4.25
N GLU A 44 -18.29 -5.04 -3.92
CA GLU A 44 -18.10 -3.58 -4.07
C GLU A 44 -17.35 -3.22 -5.35
N LEU A 45 -16.34 -4.02 -5.74
CA LEU A 45 -15.59 -3.78 -6.98
C LEU A 45 -16.14 -4.56 -8.18
N GLY A 46 -17.05 -5.52 -7.95
CA GLY A 46 -17.70 -6.25 -9.02
C GLY A 46 -16.78 -7.23 -9.76
N ILE A 47 -15.69 -7.65 -9.13
CA ILE A 47 -14.65 -8.45 -9.79
C ILE A 47 -15.10 -9.89 -10.00
N ASP A 48 -14.63 -10.51 -11.08
CA ASP A 48 -14.82 -11.93 -11.33
C ASP A 48 -13.58 -12.78 -10.96
N SER A 49 -13.60 -14.07 -11.30
CA SER A 49 -12.49 -14.98 -11.00
C SER A 49 -11.21 -14.68 -11.78
N LEU A 50 -11.31 -14.07 -12.97
CA LEU A 50 -10.15 -13.67 -13.77
C LEU A 50 -9.50 -12.44 -13.14
N ASP A 51 -10.30 -11.44 -12.79
CA ASP A 51 -9.84 -10.24 -12.09
C ASP A 51 -9.14 -10.59 -10.76
N ALA A 52 -9.70 -11.54 -10.00
CA ALA A 52 -9.08 -12.02 -8.76
C ALA A 52 -7.69 -12.63 -9.01
N ALA A 53 -7.53 -13.40 -10.09
CA ALA A 53 -6.24 -13.95 -10.47
C ALA A 53 -5.24 -12.87 -10.90
N GLU A 54 -5.70 -11.85 -11.64
CA GLU A 54 -4.86 -10.71 -12.05
C GLU A 54 -4.38 -9.89 -10.84
N ILE A 55 -5.26 -9.64 -9.86
CA ILE A 55 -4.90 -8.95 -8.62
C ILE A 55 -3.82 -9.74 -7.87
N ILE A 56 -4.01 -11.04 -7.68
CA ILE A 56 -3.06 -11.90 -6.95
C ILE A 56 -1.70 -11.91 -7.63
N MET A 57 -1.67 -12.18 -8.94
CA MET A 57 -0.44 -12.17 -9.73
C MET A 57 0.27 -10.81 -9.66
N ARG A 58 -0.49 -9.71 -9.75
CA ARG A 58 0.09 -8.38 -9.66
C ARG A 58 0.68 -8.06 -8.29
N VAL A 59 -0.01 -8.49 -7.23
CA VAL A 59 0.46 -8.32 -5.85
C VAL A 59 1.74 -9.11 -5.61
N GLU A 60 1.82 -10.34 -6.10
CA GLU A 60 3.02 -11.18 -6.05
C GLU A 60 4.21 -10.48 -6.72
N GLU A 61 4.03 -10.01 -7.95
CA GLU A 61 5.06 -9.31 -8.71
C GLU A 61 5.51 -8.00 -8.05
N ASP A 62 4.57 -7.14 -7.64
CA ASP A 62 4.90 -5.83 -7.07
C ASP A 62 5.67 -5.99 -5.73
N HIS A 63 5.39 -7.05 -4.96
CA HIS A 63 5.93 -7.27 -3.60
C HIS A 63 7.02 -8.35 -3.49
N ASP A 64 7.44 -8.94 -4.62
CA ASP A 64 8.38 -10.08 -4.71
C ASP A 64 7.96 -11.26 -3.80
N LEU A 65 6.67 -11.61 -3.79
CA LEU A 65 6.16 -12.74 -3.01
C LEU A 65 6.33 -14.04 -3.78
N GLU A 66 6.51 -15.14 -3.03
CA GLU A 66 6.28 -16.48 -3.59
C GLU A 66 4.79 -16.65 -3.94
N GLU A 67 4.50 -17.58 -4.83
CA GLU A 67 3.15 -17.90 -5.30
C GLU A 67 2.19 -18.05 -4.10
N ILE A 68 1.16 -17.20 -4.08
CA ILE A 68 0.13 -17.21 -3.07
C ILE A 68 -0.66 -18.52 -3.24
N PRO A 69 -0.76 -19.35 -2.19
CA PRO A 69 -1.47 -20.62 -2.29
C PRO A 69 -2.89 -20.42 -2.81
N GLU A 70 -3.30 -21.28 -3.75
CA GLU A 70 -4.61 -21.19 -4.40
C GLU A 70 -5.77 -21.17 -3.37
N ASP A 71 -5.64 -21.95 -2.30
CA ASP A 71 -6.61 -21.98 -1.20
C ASP A 71 -6.73 -20.64 -0.45
N TYR A 72 -5.65 -19.86 -0.40
CA TYR A 72 -5.65 -18.51 0.15
C TYR A 72 -6.27 -17.53 -0.84
N ALA A 73 -5.83 -17.56 -2.10
CA ALA A 73 -6.36 -16.72 -3.18
C ALA A 73 -7.88 -16.86 -3.34
N ARG A 74 -8.40 -18.09 -3.30
CA ARG A 74 -9.86 -18.37 -3.38
C ARG A 74 -10.67 -17.85 -2.19
N LYS A 75 -10.02 -17.57 -1.06
CA LYS A 75 -10.65 -17.01 0.16
C LYS A 75 -10.46 -15.51 0.30
N ALA A 76 -9.62 -14.91 -0.54
CA ALA A 76 -9.32 -13.48 -0.51
C ALA A 76 -10.51 -12.67 -1.03
N ASN A 77 -11.49 -12.42 -0.16
CA ASN A 77 -12.71 -11.69 -0.52
C ASN A 77 -12.59 -10.18 -0.32
N THR A 78 -11.55 -9.71 0.38
CA THR A 78 -11.39 -8.29 0.74
C THR A 78 -9.94 -7.85 0.52
N VAL A 79 -9.75 -6.54 0.35
CA VAL A 79 -8.40 -5.94 0.28
C VAL A 79 -7.57 -6.27 1.52
N LYS A 80 -8.23 -6.35 2.70
CA LYS A 80 -7.57 -6.74 3.96
C LYS A 80 -6.93 -8.11 3.89
N HIS A 81 -7.57 -9.10 3.26
CA HIS A 81 -6.98 -10.45 3.15
C HIS A 81 -5.67 -10.42 2.36
N ILE A 82 -5.64 -9.66 1.26
CA ILE A 82 -4.41 -9.49 0.46
C ILE A 82 -3.36 -8.75 1.29
N TYR A 83 -3.75 -7.66 1.93
CA TYR A 83 -2.88 -6.87 2.78
C TYR A 83 -2.27 -7.68 3.93
N ASP A 84 -3.06 -8.48 4.64
CA ASP A 84 -2.58 -9.30 5.76
C ASP A 84 -1.54 -10.31 5.28
N TYR A 85 -1.76 -10.94 4.12
CA TYR A 85 -0.79 -11.86 3.52
C TYR A 85 0.53 -11.17 3.20
N VAL A 86 0.45 -10.01 2.53
CA VAL A 86 1.62 -9.19 2.18
C VAL A 86 2.34 -8.73 3.45
N LEU A 87 1.62 -8.33 4.49
CA LEU A 87 2.19 -7.89 5.76
C LEU A 87 3.06 -8.97 6.41
N GLU A 88 2.59 -10.22 6.38
CA GLU A 88 3.25 -11.38 6.98
C GLU A 88 4.41 -11.93 6.11
N HIS A 89 4.27 -11.90 4.78
CA HIS A 89 5.19 -12.59 3.87
C HIS A 89 6.13 -11.67 3.08
N CYS A 90 5.84 -10.36 2.96
CA CYS A 90 6.68 -9.45 2.18
C CYS A 90 7.99 -9.14 2.89
N THR A 91 9.09 -9.71 2.41
CA THR A 91 10.45 -9.41 2.89
C THR A 91 11.14 -8.30 2.10
N LYS A 92 10.48 -7.78 1.06
CA LYS A 92 11.03 -6.72 0.20
C LYS A 92 11.30 -5.45 1.01
N PRO A 93 12.46 -4.80 0.85
CA PRO A 93 12.76 -3.53 1.51
C PRO A 93 11.76 -2.44 1.11
N LEU A 94 11.27 -1.68 2.10
CA LEU A 94 10.21 -0.67 1.88
C LEU A 94 10.61 0.44 0.89
N ASP A 95 11.91 0.76 0.81
CA ASP A 95 12.46 1.72 -0.15
C ASP A 95 12.35 1.25 -1.61
N LYS A 96 12.13 -0.05 -1.83
CA LYS A 96 11.90 -0.64 -3.16
C LYS A 96 10.43 -0.70 -3.55
N LEU A 97 9.52 -0.50 -2.60
CA LEU A 97 8.08 -0.51 -2.83
C LEU A 97 7.54 0.87 -3.20
N ILE A 98 8.24 1.93 -2.81
CA ILE A 98 7.86 3.32 -3.10
C ILE A 98 8.85 3.94 -4.08
N ASP A 99 8.34 4.40 -5.22
CA ASP A 99 9.13 5.13 -6.20
C ASP A 99 9.07 6.64 -5.92
N PHE A 100 10.04 7.15 -5.16
CA PHE A 100 10.14 8.57 -4.81
C PHE A 100 10.40 9.49 -6.00
N SER A 101 10.77 8.94 -7.16
CA SER A 101 10.95 9.71 -8.40
C SER A 101 9.62 10.00 -9.10
N LYS A 102 8.59 9.18 -8.84
CA LYS A 102 7.25 9.38 -9.37
C LYS A 102 6.44 10.24 -8.41
N LYS A 103 6.21 11.49 -8.79
CA LYS A 103 5.35 12.45 -8.06
C LYS A 103 3.92 12.45 -8.61
N ASP A 104 3.39 11.25 -8.82
CA ASP A 104 2.05 11.03 -9.37
C ASP A 104 0.96 11.16 -8.28
N ALA A 105 -0.30 10.98 -8.68
CA ALA A 105 -1.44 11.05 -7.77
C ALA A 105 -1.32 10.05 -6.61
N PHE A 106 -0.87 8.82 -6.88
CA PHE A 106 -0.69 7.80 -5.85
C PHE A 106 0.37 8.21 -4.83
N PHE A 107 1.52 8.72 -5.29
CA PHE A 107 2.56 9.21 -4.40
C PHE A 107 2.07 10.36 -3.52
N ASN A 108 1.30 11.30 -4.07
CA ASN A 108 0.73 12.39 -3.28
C ASN A 108 -0.28 11.88 -2.23
N ARG A 109 -1.09 10.86 -2.55
CA ARG A 109 -1.99 10.20 -1.59
C ARG A 109 -1.22 9.44 -0.51
N PHE A 110 -0.12 8.77 -0.86
CA PHE A 110 0.78 8.16 0.10
C PHE A 110 1.31 9.17 1.11
N LEU A 111 1.79 10.34 0.64
CA LEU A 111 2.27 11.39 1.52
C LEU A 111 1.14 11.95 2.41
N ALA A 112 -0.05 12.18 1.85
CA ALA A 112 -1.20 12.64 2.63
C ALA A 112 -1.55 11.67 3.76
N ASN A 113 -1.71 10.37 3.46
CA ASN A 113 -2.02 9.35 4.45
C ASN A 113 -0.90 9.21 5.50
N THR A 114 0.35 9.32 5.06
CA THR A 114 1.50 9.30 5.97
C THR A 114 1.47 10.51 6.90
N SER A 115 1.19 11.70 6.38
CA SER A 115 1.13 12.92 7.20
C SER A 115 0.03 12.86 8.26
N GLU A 116 -1.15 12.36 7.89
CA GLU A 116 -2.26 12.15 8.81
C GLU A 116 -1.91 11.11 9.87
N ALA A 117 -1.37 9.96 9.46
CA ALA A 117 -1.00 8.90 10.38
C ALA A 117 0.08 9.33 11.40
N PHE A 118 0.99 10.22 11.01
CA PHE A 118 2.05 10.72 11.90
C PHE A 118 1.73 12.07 12.55
N ASN A 119 0.54 12.62 12.33
CA ASN A 119 0.11 13.93 12.82
C ASN A 119 1.11 15.05 12.47
N CYS A 120 1.59 15.07 11.23
CA CYS A 120 2.50 16.10 10.73
C CYS A 120 1.89 16.88 9.56
N GLU A 121 2.42 18.07 9.26
CA GLU A 121 1.95 18.87 8.12
C GLU A 121 2.40 18.23 6.80
N LEU A 122 1.49 18.10 5.83
CA LEU A 122 1.80 17.54 4.51
C LEU A 122 2.93 18.29 3.78
N SER A 123 2.99 19.61 3.96
CA SER A 123 4.04 20.50 3.42
C SER A 123 5.47 20.04 3.80
N THR A 124 5.62 19.38 4.95
CA THR A 124 6.92 18.86 5.41
C THR A 124 7.36 17.62 4.63
N LEU A 125 6.42 16.92 4.00
CA LEU A 125 6.67 15.69 3.24
C LEU A 125 6.82 15.93 1.74
N GLU A 126 6.36 17.06 1.19
CA GLU A 126 6.36 17.32 -0.26
C GLU A 126 7.77 17.22 -0.90
N ASN A 127 8.80 17.58 -0.14
CA ASN A 127 10.19 17.60 -0.59
C ASN A 127 10.95 16.29 -0.36
N VAL A 128 10.32 15.24 0.17
CA VAL A 128 11.02 13.97 0.42
C VAL A 128 11.43 13.31 -0.89
N SER A 129 12.70 12.93 -0.99
CA SER A 129 13.28 12.34 -2.20
C SER A 129 13.70 10.88 -2.02
N SER A 130 13.70 10.41 -0.77
CA SER A 130 14.09 9.06 -0.42
C SER A 130 13.35 8.57 0.82
N MET A 131 13.41 7.25 1.04
CA MET A 131 12.90 6.63 2.26
C MET A 131 13.57 7.16 3.53
N SER A 132 14.87 7.42 3.45
CA SER A 132 15.64 7.97 4.59
C SER A 132 15.20 9.38 4.95
N ASP A 133 14.94 10.24 3.94
CA ASP A 133 14.43 11.60 4.16
C ASP A 133 13.07 11.55 4.85
N LEU A 134 12.17 10.71 4.34
CA LEU A 134 10.84 10.53 4.89
C LEU A 134 10.90 10.09 6.36
N VAL A 135 11.66 9.03 6.67
CA VAL A 135 11.82 8.55 8.04
C VAL A 135 12.42 9.62 8.97
N SER A 136 13.38 10.41 8.48
CA SER A 136 13.99 11.51 9.23
C SER A 136 12.95 12.58 9.59
N VAL A 137 12.13 13.01 8.62
CA VAL A 137 11.06 14.00 8.85
C VAL A 137 10.05 13.46 9.85
N LEU A 138 9.56 12.23 9.67
CA LEU A 138 8.57 11.63 10.57
C LEU A 138 9.08 11.45 12.00
N THR A 139 10.37 11.10 12.16
CA THR A 139 10.99 10.97 13.48
C THR A 139 11.09 12.32 14.19
N SER A 140 11.43 13.39 13.44
CA SER A 140 11.50 14.75 13.99
C SER A 140 10.12 15.30 14.38
N ALA A 141 9.06 14.91 13.65
CA ALA A 141 7.70 15.33 13.91
C ALA A 141 7.07 14.63 15.13
N SER A 142 7.34 13.33 15.34
CA SER A 142 6.85 12.56 16.49
C SER A 142 7.47 12.95 17.85
N THR A 143 8.52 13.77 17.86
CA THR A 143 9.15 14.29 19.09
C THR A 143 8.63 15.65 19.57
N LYS A 144 7.63 16.23 18.88
CA LYS A 144 6.90 17.41 19.32
C LYS A 144 5.52 17.04 19.85
#